data_AF-A0A2R6S6X3-F1
#
_entry.id   AF-A0A2R6S6X3-F1
#
_cell.length_a   1.000
_cell.length_b   1.000
_cell.length_c   1.000
_cell.angle_alpha   90.00
_cell.angle_beta   90.00
_cell.angle_gamma   90.00
#
_symmetry.space_group_name_H-M   'P 1'
#
loop_
_entity.id
_entity.type
_entity.pdbx_description
1 polymer ?
#
loop_
_entity_poly.entity_id
_entity_poly.type
_entity_poly.pdbx_seq_one_letter_code
_entity_poly.pdbx_strand_id
1 'polypeptide(L)'
;MDQQLAEVFEETANHLAQLATASSSDIIGDHSIQFDDQVARNHQLTETFSKILVKIRALDGFATFLQASPFDSLRTAAREGPIILVNIDGYRSDALILSSTSSPRLVSLASDVPNIVIKLSLNMLNIDRSARAPDRYGVPSRPHNVDIGHTLGILWEKICEPIANELQAMGLSVGSRVWWCPIGKLATLPLHAAGIYENGALVRGHPDLYISSYIPTLSSLITSREAAAPEAPQVRLLGVGQSNMLSNVKGEFQKIQGIFSRDVQLRDCEDALPATVLADLKNCSWVHFACHGSLDVTSPFESGFILHDNKRLSLRQIMQAKLPNAELAFLAACHSAAAGPNAPDEVLSLAAAVQFCGFRSIVGTLWTMNDSDGPVLAEAFYKHMLRNGQENADVRDSAEAVHLATKAMRERGVPIQRWATFIHLGV
;
A
#
# COMPACT_ATOMS: atom_id res chain seq x y z
N MET A 1 11.02 23.28 21.60
CA MET A 1 9.64 22.76 21.58
C MET A 1 9.02 23.15 22.90
N ASP A 2 7.91 23.88 22.89
CA ASP A 2 7.23 24.31 24.13
C ASP A 2 6.54 23.09 24.76
N GLN A 3 7.25 22.42 25.66
CA GLN A 3 6.82 21.18 26.28
C GLN A 3 5.50 21.36 27.06
N GLN A 4 5.31 22.55 27.65
CA GLN A 4 4.10 22.89 28.37
C GLN A 4 2.90 23.02 27.43
N LEU A 5 3.09 23.65 26.25
CA LEU A 5 2.03 23.74 25.24
C LEU A 5 1.64 22.36 24.68
N ALA A 6 2.61 21.45 24.54
CA ALA A 6 2.36 20.07 24.09
C ALA A 6 1.56 19.25 25.12
N GLU A 7 1.94 19.31 26.40
CA GLU A 7 1.22 18.64 27.49
C GLU A 7 -0.23 19.16 27.61
N VAL A 8 -0.42 20.48 27.56
CA VAL A 8 -1.76 21.11 27.63
C VAL A 8 -2.62 20.74 26.42
N PHE A 9 -2.03 20.64 25.23
CA PHE A 9 -2.74 20.17 24.04
C PHE A 9 -3.20 18.72 24.19
N GLU A 10 -2.30 17.82 24.61
CA GLU A 10 -2.59 16.39 24.79
C GLU A 10 -3.68 16.17 25.84
N GLU A 11 -3.58 16.84 26.99
CA GLU A 11 -4.59 16.76 28.05
C GLU A 11 -5.97 17.26 27.58
N THR A 12 -6.01 18.41 26.89
CA THR A 12 -7.26 18.97 26.38
C THR A 12 -7.89 18.09 25.29
N ALA A 13 -7.07 17.53 24.39
CA ALA A 13 -7.51 16.61 23.34
C ALA A 13 -8.07 15.32 23.93
N ASN A 14 -7.40 14.74 24.93
CA ASN A 14 -7.85 13.54 25.63
C ASN A 14 -9.19 13.77 26.35
N HIS A 15 -9.35 14.92 27.02
CA HIS A 15 -10.63 15.25 27.64
C HIS A 15 -11.75 15.42 26.60
N LEU A 16 -11.52 16.13 25.49
CA LEU A 16 -12.50 16.25 24.40
C LEU A 16 -12.89 14.88 23.83
N ALA A 17 -11.92 14.00 23.61
CA ALA A 17 -12.17 12.64 23.10
C ALA A 17 -13.01 11.81 24.08
N GLN A 18 -12.69 11.86 25.38
CA GLN A 18 -13.46 11.15 26.43
C GLN A 18 -14.91 11.61 26.47
N LEU A 19 -15.18 12.92 26.36
CA LEU A 19 -16.54 13.45 26.36
C LEU A 19 -17.33 13.05 25.10
N ALA A 20 -16.66 12.99 23.94
CA ALA A 20 -17.26 12.51 22.71
C ALA A 20 -17.62 11.01 22.76
N THR A 21 -16.81 10.19 23.44
CA THR A 21 -17.10 8.76 23.63
C THR A 21 -18.17 8.49 24.69
N ALA A 22 -18.19 9.28 25.78
CA ALA A 22 -19.16 9.11 26.87
C ALA A 22 -20.61 9.46 26.44
N SER A 23 -20.77 10.37 25.49
CA SER A 23 -22.08 10.75 24.95
C SER A 23 -22.74 9.65 24.08
N SER A 24 -22.03 8.56 23.78
CA SER A 24 -22.54 7.43 22.99
C SER A 24 -23.13 6.29 23.82
N SER A 25 -22.90 6.26 25.15
CA SER A 25 -23.23 5.11 26.01
C SER A 25 -24.43 5.28 26.93
N ASP A 26 -24.94 6.49 27.16
CA ASP A 26 -26.01 6.73 28.15
C ASP A 26 -27.26 7.34 27.52
N ILE A 27 -28.18 6.48 27.07
CA ILE A 27 -29.57 6.85 26.85
C ILE A 27 -30.41 5.94 27.76
N ILE A 28 -30.75 6.42 28.97
CA ILE A 28 -32.05 6.34 29.67
C ILE A 28 -31.87 6.86 31.12
N GLY A 29 -32.49 8.01 31.44
CA GLY A 29 -32.98 8.35 32.79
C GLY A 29 -32.36 9.54 33.54
N ASP A 30 -33.12 10.65 33.64
CA ASP A 30 -33.03 11.76 34.62
C ASP A 30 -31.74 12.63 34.67
N HIS A 31 -31.48 13.44 33.63
CA HIS A 31 -30.20 14.16 33.45
C HIS A 31 -30.28 15.60 32.89
N SER A 32 -31.29 16.43 33.17
CA SER A 32 -31.31 17.79 32.59
C SER A 32 -30.14 18.67 33.07
N ILE A 33 -29.85 18.68 34.38
CA ILE A 33 -28.77 19.49 34.97
C ILE A 33 -27.38 18.92 34.60
N GLN A 34 -27.25 17.59 34.59
CA GLN A 34 -26.00 16.91 34.24
C GLN A 34 -25.65 17.06 32.75
N PHE A 35 -26.66 17.16 31.89
CA PHE A 35 -26.47 17.46 30.46
C PHE A 35 -26.04 18.90 30.23
N ASP A 36 -26.64 19.87 30.92
CA ASP A 36 -26.28 21.29 30.78
C ASP A 36 -24.83 21.57 31.23
N ASP A 37 -24.40 20.99 32.35
CA ASP A 37 -23.00 21.07 32.82
C ASP A 37 -22.03 20.41 31.83
N GLN A 38 -22.44 19.29 31.22
CA GLN A 38 -21.66 18.56 30.23
C GLN A 38 -21.48 19.36 28.94
N VAL A 39 -22.55 20.03 28.48
CA VAL A 39 -22.52 20.92 27.31
C VAL A 39 -21.65 22.16 27.59
N ALA A 40 -21.79 22.78 28.77
CA ALA A 40 -20.97 23.92 29.17
C ALA A 40 -19.48 23.56 29.23
N ARG A 41 -19.15 22.40 29.80
CA ARG A 41 -17.77 21.88 29.85
C ARG A 41 -17.22 21.58 28.47
N ASN A 42 -18.01 21.00 27.57
CA ASN A 42 -17.60 20.76 26.18
C ASN A 42 -17.32 22.07 25.43
N HIS A 43 -18.17 23.07 25.62
CA HIS A 43 -17.96 24.40 25.03
C HIS A 43 -16.67 25.05 25.53
N GLN A 44 -16.42 25.03 26.85
CA GLN A 44 -15.20 25.57 27.44
C GLN A 44 -13.93 24.84 26.95
N LEU A 45 -13.97 23.51 26.85
CA LEU A 45 -12.86 22.71 26.32
C LEU A 45 -12.63 22.99 24.83
N THR A 46 -13.69 23.16 24.05
CA THR A 46 -13.60 23.51 22.62
C THR A 46 -12.99 24.90 22.41
N GLU A 47 -13.37 25.89 23.22
CA GLU A 47 -12.74 27.22 23.22
C GLU A 47 -11.26 27.16 23.62
N THR A 48 -10.96 26.39 24.67
CA THR A 48 -9.58 26.21 25.17
C THR A 48 -8.72 25.55 24.10
N PHE A 49 -9.23 24.48 23.48
CA PHE A 49 -8.60 23.79 22.36
C PHE A 49 -8.35 24.73 21.19
N SER A 50 -9.34 25.56 20.82
CA SER A 50 -9.18 26.56 19.76
C SER A 50 -8.07 27.58 20.07
N LYS A 51 -7.97 28.06 21.32
CA LYS A 51 -6.89 28.96 21.77
C LYS A 51 -5.51 28.28 21.72
N ILE A 52 -5.45 27.00 22.10
CA ILE A 52 -4.21 26.19 22.01
C ILE A 52 -3.80 26.05 20.54
N LEU A 53 -4.72 25.74 19.62
CA LEU A 53 -4.42 25.64 18.19
C LEU A 53 -3.87 26.94 17.61
N VAL A 54 -4.40 28.10 18.03
CA VAL A 54 -3.86 29.41 17.60
C VAL A 54 -2.41 29.58 18.06
N LYS A 55 -2.10 29.21 19.32
CA LYS A 55 -0.72 29.28 19.84
C LYS A 55 0.21 28.33 19.11
N ILE A 56 -0.21 27.09 18.86
CA ILE A 56 0.59 26.10 18.13
C ILE A 56 0.85 26.60 16.70
N ARG A 57 -0.17 27.12 16.01
CA ARG A 57 -0.05 27.62 14.64
C ARG A 57 0.80 28.88 14.50
N ALA A 58 1.04 29.61 15.59
CA ALA A 58 1.96 30.74 15.62
C ALA A 58 3.44 30.31 15.73
N LEU A 59 3.72 29.04 16.03
CA LEU A 59 5.07 28.50 16.06
C LEU A 59 5.58 28.26 14.62
N ASP A 60 6.87 28.52 14.42
CA ASP A 60 7.52 28.25 13.14
C ASP A 60 7.41 26.75 12.77
N GLY A 61 7.00 26.47 11.53
CA GLY A 61 6.73 25.12 11.05
C GLY A 61 5.36 24.51 11.42
N PHE A 62 4.52 25.19 12.20
CA PHE A 62 3.21 24.67 12.65
C PHE A 62 1.99 25.42 12.11
N ALA A 63 2.18 26.32 11.14
CA ALA A 63 1.12 27.19 10.60
C ALA A 63 -0.16 26.44 10.17
N THR A 64 -0.01 25.22 9.65
CA THR A 64 -1.12 24.35 9.20
C THR A 64 -1.47 23.23 10.18
N PHE A 65 -1.02 23.30 11.45
CA PHE A 65 -1.26 22.26 12.45
C PHE A 65 -2.76 21.99 12.63
N LEU A 66 -3.18 20.73 12.44
CA LEU A 66 -4.58 20.31 12.41
C LEU A 66 -5.47 21.14 11.45
N GLN A 67 -4.91 21.63 10.34
CA GLN A 67 -5.67 22.17 9.21
C GLN A 67 -5.59 21.22 8.02
N ALA A 68 -6.57 21.31 7.13
CA ALA A 68 -6.50 20.63 5.84
C ALA A 68 -5.28 21.15 5.06
N SER A 69 -4.52 20.23 4.47
CA SER A 69 -3.42 20.61 3.58
C SER A 69 -3.99 21.38 2.38
N PRO A 70 -3.42 22.54 2.02
CA PRO A 70 -3.88 23.31 0.87
C PRO A 70 -3.85 22.46 -0.41
N PHE A 71 -4.85 22.65 -1.27
CA PHE A 71 -4.94 21.89 -2.53
C PHE A 71 -3.69 22.06 -3.40
N ASP A 72 -3.09 23.26 -3.43
CA ASP A 72 -1.85 23.50 -4.19
C ASP A 72 -0.69 22.63 -3.73
N SER A 73 -0.57 22.39 -2.41
CA SER A 73 0.42 21.47 -1.85
C SER A 73 0.09 20.03 -2.23
N LEU A 74 -1.17 19.61 -2.10
CA LEU A 74 -1.61 18.25 -2.43
C LEU A 74 -1.48 17.93 -3.92
N ARG A 75 -1.73 18.90 -4.80
CA ARG A 75 -1.62 18.77 -6.26
C ARG A 75 -0.20 18.45 -6.72
N THR A 76 0.82 18.78 -5.91
CA THR A 76 2.21 18.41 -6.20
C THR A 76 2.41 16.89 -6.27
N ALA A 77 1.55 16.11 -5.60
CA ALA A 77 1.53 14.66 -5.72
C ALA A 77 1.29 14.20 -7.17
N ALA A 78 0.64 14.98 -8.03
CA ALA A 78 0.38 14.60 -9.42
C ALA A 78 1.48 15.02 -10.42
N ARG A 79 2.67 15.43 -9.94
CA ARG A 79 3.77 15.94 -10.78
C ARG A 79 4.33 14.91 -11.77
N GLU A 80 4.42 13.64 -11.38
CA GLU A 80 4.95 12.56 -12.24
C GLU A 80 3.84 11.80 -12.99
N GLY A 81 2.59 12.23 -12.89
CA GLY A 81 1.44 11.68 -13.60
C GLY A 81 0.15 11.74 -12.77
N PRO A 82 -0.99 11.34 -13.37
CA PRO A 82 -2.29 11.54 -12.75
C PRO A 82 -2.51 10.60 -11.55
N ILE A 83 -3.22 11.12 -10.56
CA ILE A 83 -3.67 10.37 -9.38
C ILE A 83 -5.17 10.21 -9.44
N ILE A 84 -5.64 9.00 -9.19
CA ILE A 84 -7.05 8.63 -9.22
C ILE A 84 -7.47 8.30 -7.80
N LEU A 85 -8.18 9.22 -7.16
CA LEU A 85 -8.83 8.98 -5.87
C LEU A 85 -10.21 8.42 -6.13
N VAL A 86 -10.55 7.29 -5.53
CA VAL A 86 -11.86 6.67 -5.73
C VAL A 86 -12.59 6.61 -4.40
N ASN A 87 -13.66 7.40 -4.30
CA ASN A 87 -14.55 7.41 -3.15
C ASN A 87 -15.77 6.54 -3.43
N ILE A 88 -16.06 5.62 -2.50
CA ILE A 88 -17.20 4.71 -2.60
C ILE A 88 -18.05 4.90 -1.36
N ASP A 89 -19.20 5.53 -1.56
CA ASP A 89 -20.17 5.80 -0.50
C ASP A 89 -21.60 5.51 -0.98
N GLY A 90 -22.48 5.16 -0.02
CA GLY A 90 -23.86 4.78 -0.28
C GLY A 90 -24.74 5.90 -0.84
N TYR A 91 -24.39 7.16 -0.61
CA TYR A 91 -25.09 8.31 -1.21
C TYR A 91 -24.55 8.63 -2.60
N ARG A 92 -23.23 8.62 -2.76
CA ARG A 92 -22.59 8.94 -4.03
C ARG A 92 -21.20 8.31 -4.12
N SER A 93 -20.90 7.71 -5.27
CA SER A 93 -19.57 7.17 -5.59
C SER A 93 -18.99 7.92 -6.78
N ASP A 94 -17.75 8.39 -6.66
CA ASP A 94 -17.04 9.11 -7.72
C ASP A 94 -15.55 8.77 -7.70
N ALA A 95 -14.91 8.92 -8.86
CA ALA A 95 -13.47 9.02 -8.97
C ALA A 95 -13.05 10.47 -9.28
N LEU A 96 -12.02 10.94 -8.58
CA LEU A 96 -11.40 12.24 -8.78
C LEU A 96 -10.02 12.03 -9.39
N ILE A 97 -9.83 12.53 -10.61
CA ILE A 97 -8.55 12.48 -11.31
C ILE A 97 -7.83 13.81 -11.08
N LEU A 98 -6.70 13.73 -10.37
CA LEU A 98 -5.81 14.87 -10.12
C LEU A 98 -4.72 14.94 -11.18
N SER A 99 -4.44 16.18 -11.60
CA SER A 99 -3.34 16.55 -12.49
C SER A 99 -2.53 17.66 -11.83
N SER A 100 -1.24 17.75 -12.15
CA SER A 100 -0.36 18.80 -11.62
C SER A 100 -0.68 20.20 -12.15
N THR A 101 -1.30 20.30 -13.32
CA THR A 101 -1.49 21.58 -14.03
C THR A 101 -2.95 21.99 -14.16
N SER A 102 -3.88 21.04 -14.21
CA SER A 102 -5.31 21.32 -14.41
C SER A 102 -6.11 21.17 -13.12
N SER A 103 -7.34 21.68 -13.13
CA SER A 103 -8.32 21.38 -12.10
C SER A 103 -8.63 19.87 -12.06
N PRO A 104 -9.02 19.33 -10.89
CA PRO A 104 -9.46 17.94 -10.77
C PRO A 104 -10.63 17.63 -11.72
N ARG A 105 -10.60 16.44 -12.33
CA ARG A 105 -11.73 15.92 -13.11
C ARG A 105 -12.53 14.92 -12.29
N LEU A 106 -13.85 15.07 -12.33
CA LEU A 106 -14.77 14.21 -11.60
C LEU A 106 -15.41 13.20 -12.56
N VAL A 107 -15.29 11.92 -12.23
CA VAL A 107 -15.92 10.80 -12.95
C VAL A 107 -16.96 10.20 -12.03
N SER A 108 -18.24 10.43 -12.33
CA SER A 108 -19.32 9.83 -11.55
C SER A 108 -19.45 8.35 -11.83
N LEU A 109 -19.51 7.55 -10.77
CA LEU A 109 -19.66 6.12 -10.84
C LEU A 109 -21.12 5.72 -10.62
N ALA A 110 -21.46 4.49 -11.02
CA ALA A 110 -22.83 4.00 -10.89
C ALA A 110 -23.24 3.85 -9.40
N SER A 111 -24.53 4.08 -9.10
CA SER A 111 -25.05 4.05 -7.73
C SER A 111 -25.00 2.65 -7.07
N ASP A 112 -24.84 1.59 -7.85
CA ASP A 112 -24.71 0.22 -7.38
C ASP A 112 -23.26 -0.16 -6.98
N VAL A 113 -22.28 0.70 -7.26
CA VAL A 113 -20.85 0.47 -7.00
C VAL A 113 -20.54 0.10 -5.53
N PRO A 114 -21.12 0.73 -4.50
CA PRO A 114 -20.86 0.33 -3.11
C PRO A 114 -21.18 -1.14 -2.84
N ASN A 115 -22.33 -1.61 -3.33
CA ASN A 115 -22.75 -3.00 -3.18
C ASN A 115 -21.89 -3.95 -4.02
N ILE A 116 -21.46 -3.51 -5.21
CA ILE A 116 -20.55 -4.27 -6.07
C ILE A 116 -19.21 -4.47 -5.35
N VAL A 117 -18.59 -3.42 -4.81
CA VAL A 117 -17.28 -3.53 -4.16
C VAL A 117 -17.33 -4.43 -2.93
N ILE A 118 -18.42 -4.42 -2.17
CA ILE A 118 -18.62 -5.39 -1.08
C ILE A 118 -18.63 -6.82 -1.63
N LYS A 119 -19.35 -7.08 -2.72
CA LYS A 119 -19.41 -8.43 -3.33
C LYS A 119 -18.05 -8.86 -3.89
N LEU A 120 -17.37 -7.99 -4.64
CA LEU A 120 -16.07 -8.31 -5.25
C LEU A 120 -14.99 -8.53 -4.19
N SER A 121 -14.99 -7.76 -3.09
CA SER A 121 -14.04 -7.98 -1.98
C SER A 121 -14.27 -9.32 -1.28
N LEU A 122 -15.53 -9.74 -1.09
CA LEU A 122 -15.84 -11.08 -0.60
C LEU A 122 -15.38 -12.19 -1.56
N ASN A 123 -15.51 -11.98 -2.88
CA ASN A 123 -14.98 -12.90 -3.89
C ASN A 123 -13.45 -13.01 -3.81
N MET A 124 -12.74 -11.89 -3.65
CA MET A 124 -11.28 -11.89 -3.48
C MET A 124 -10.85 -12.63 -2.22
N LEU A 125 -11.56 -12.48 -1.10
CA LEU A 125 -11.30 -13.24 0.12
C LEU A 125 -11.45 -14.76 -0.10
N ASN A 126 -12.38 -15.20 -0.95
CA ASN A 126 -12.56 -16.61 -1.27
C ASN A 126 -11.44 -17.15 -2.20
N ILE A 127 -10.96 -16.34 -3.15
CA ILE A 127 -9.81 -16.67 -3.99
C ILE A 127 -8.57 -16.85 -3.13
N ASP A 128 -8.34 -15.92 -2.20
CA ASP A 128 -7.23 -15.98 -1.27
C ASP A 128 -7.26 -17.25 -0.39
N ARG A 129 -8.42 -17.57 0.20
CA ARG A 129 -8.60 -18.81 0.97
C ARG A 129 -8.28 -20.07 0.15
N SER A 130 -8.66 -20.06 -1.12
CA SER A 130 -8.41 -21.19 -2.04
C SER A 130 -6.93 -21.29 -2.41
N ALA A 131 -6.24 -20.15 -2.57
CA ALA A 131 -4.81 -20.10 -2.85
C ALA A 131 -3.95 -20.63 -1.68
N ARG A 132 -4.43 -20.54 -0.44
CA ARG A 132 -3.74 -21.05 0.77
C ARG A 132 -3.91 -22.55 1.02
N ALA A 133 -4.91 -23.19 0.40
CA ALA A 133 -5.23 -24.60 0.65
C ALA A 133 -4.14 -25.62 0.24
N PRO A 134 -3.36 -25.41 -0.83
CA PRO A 134 -2.26 -26.32 -1.20
C PRO A 134 -1.17 -26.42 -0.13
N ASP A 135 -0.86 -25.31 0.57
CA ASP A 135 0.32 -25.20 1.44
C ASP A 135 0.17 -25.89 2.81
N ARG A 136 -1.04 -26.23 3.25
CA ARG A 136 -1.25 -26.78 4.61
C ARG A 136 -1.40 -28.29 4.69
N TYR A 137 -1.88 -28.98 3.66
CA TYR A 137 -2.23 -30.41 3.78
C TYR A 137 -2.06 -31.27 2.52
N GLY A 138 -1.60 -30.74 1.37
CA GLY A 138 -1.43 -31.56 0.16
C GLY A 138 -2.72 -32.21 -0.38
N VAL A 139 -3.89 -31.83 0.14
CA VAL A 139 -5.20 -32.31 -0.32
C VAL A 139 -5.71 -31.34 -1.38
N PRO A 140 -6.15 -31.80 -2.57
CA PRO A 140 -6.79 -30.94 -3.55
C PRO A 140 -8.11 -30.42 -2.95
N SER A 141 -8.15 -29.16 -2.52
CA SER A 141 -9.42 -28.52 -2.22
C SER A 141 -10.22 -28.41 -3.50
N ARG A 142 -11.49 -28.87 -3.46
CA ARG A 142 -12.44 -28.61 -4.53
C ARG A 142 -12.52 -27.09 -4.72
N PRO A 143 -12.23 -26.55 -5.91
CA PRO A 143 -12.27 -25.12 -6.12
C PRO A 143 -13.70 -24.63 -5.90
N HIS A 144 -13.90 -23.75 -4.92
CA HIS A 144 -15.04 -22.86 -5.02
C HIS A 144 -14.80 -22.02 -6.26
N ASN A 145 -15.68 -22.20 -7.26
CA ASN A 145 -15.59 -21.71 -8.63
C ASN A 145 -15.73 -20.16 -8.71
N VAL A 146 -14.91 -19.42 -7.99
CA VAL A 146 -14.87 -17.96 -8.10
C VAL A 146 -14.03 -17.63 -9.33
N ASP A 147 -14.72 -17.33 -10.42
CA ASP A 147 -14.10 -16.84 -11.64
C ASP A 147 -13.53 -15.43 -11.39
N ILE A 148 -12.21 -15.36 -11.21
CA ILE A 148 -11.48 -14.10 -11.07
C ILE A 148 -11.63 -13.22 -12.31
N GLY A 149 -11.67 -13.80 -13.51
CA GLY A 149 -11.86 -13.07 -14.76
C GLY A 149 -13.20 -12.35 -14.79
N HIS A 150 -14.27 -13.03 -14.37
CA HIS A 150 -15.58 -12.39 -14.22
C HIS A 150 -15.58 -11.25 -13.18
N THR A 151 -14.89 -11.45 -12.05
CA THR A 151 -14.78 -10.40 -11.02
C THR A 151 -14.02 -9.17 -11.54
N LEU A 152 -12.93 -9.38 -12.28
CA LEU A 152 -12.16 -8.30 -12.91
C LEU A 152 -12.93 -7.60 -14.03
N GLY A 153 -13.80 -8.32 -14.74
CA GLY A 153 -14.69 -7.76 -15.75
C GLY A 153 -15.70 -6.79 -15.16
N ILE A 154 -16.34 -7.17 -14.04
CA ILE A 154 -17.24 -6.26 -13.31
C ILE A 154 -16.46 -5.03 -12.79
N LEU A 155 -15.27 -5.25 -12.22
CA LEU A 155 -14.42 -4.15 -11.74
C LEU A 155 -14.05 -3.18 -12.86
N TRP A 156 -13.77 -3.71 -14.05
CA TRP A 156 -13.49 -2.93 -15.25
C TRP A 156 -14.69 -2.08 -15.65
N GLU A 157 -15.83 -2.70 -15.96
CA GLU A 157 -17.01 -2.00 -16.48
C GLU A 157 -17.54 -0.94 -15.51
N LYS A 158 -17.51 -1.23 -14.20
CA LYS A 158 -18.17 -0.41 -13.18
C LYS A 158 -17.29 0.70 -12.62
N ILE A 159 -15.96 0.56 -12.68
CA ILE A 159 -15.02 1.50 -12.06
C ILE A 159 -13.91 1.91 -13.02
N CYS A 160 -13.13 0.95 -13.54
CA CYS A 160 -11.89 1.29 -14.26
C CYS A 160 -12.13 1.81 -15.69
N GLU A 161 -13.16 1.36 -16.39
CA GLU A 161 -13.47 1.79 -17.77
C GLU A 161 -13.93 3.26 -17.82
N PRO A 162 -14.87 3.74 -16.98
CA PRO A 162 -15.22 5.16 -16.93
C PRO A 162 -14.00 6.05 -16.66
N ILE A 163 -13.11 5.63 -15.76
CA ILE A 163 -11.88 6.35 -15.42
C ILE A 163 -10.90 6.33 -16.59
N ALA A 164 -10.69 5.18 -17.23
CA ALA A 164 -9.80 5.03 -18.37
C ALA A 164 -10.24 5.90 -19.56
N ASN A 165 -11.54 5.97 -19.82
CA ASN A 165 -12.12 6.83 -20.86
C ASN A 165 -11.84 8.31 -20.57
N GLU A 166 -11.98 8.74 -19.31
CA GLU A 166 -11.68 10.12 -18.93
C GLU A 166 -10.18 10.44 -19.04
N LEU A 167 -9.30 9.53 -18.63
CA LEU A 167 -7.85 9.67 -18.81
C LEU A 167 -7.47 9.81 -20.30
N GLN A 168 -8.10 9.04 -21.19
CA GLN A 168 -7.90 9.17 -22.64
C GLN A 168 -8.45 10.50 -23.17
N ALA A 169 -9.61 10.95 -22.69
CA ALA A 169 -10.17 12.25 -23.04
C ALA A 169 -9.30 13.43 -22.54
N MET A 170 -8.52 13.21 -21.48
CA MET A 170 -7.48 14.14 -21.02
C MET A 170 -6.20 14.09 -21.88
N GLY A 171 -6.11 13.19 -22.86
CA GLY A 171 -4.95 13.03 -23.73
C GLY A 171 -3.82 12.21 -23.13
N LEU A 172 -4.07 11.41 -22.08
CA LEU A 172 -3.07 10.52 -21.51
C LEU A 172 -2.75 9.39 -22.50
N SER A 173 -1.46 9.20 -22.82
CA SER A 173 -1.03 8.16 -23.74
C SER A 173 -1.06 6.76 -23.11
N VAL A 174 -1.31 5.75 -23.94
CA VAL A 174 -1.13 4.35 -23.56
C VAL A 174 0.30 4.10 -23.10
N GLY A 175 0.47 3.33 -22.04
CA GLY A 175 1.76 3.07 -21.39
C GLY A 175 2.13 4.14 -20.34
N SER A 176 1.36 5.23 -20.22
CA SER A 176 1.57 6.20 -19.15
C SER A 176 1.35 5.58 -17.78
N ARG A 177 2.07 6.11 -16.79
CA ARG A 177 1.92 5.73 -15.40
C ARG A 177 0.74 6.45 -14.73
N VAL A 178 -0.02 5.72 -13.93
CA VAL A 178 -1.13 6.24 -13.11
C VAL A 178 -0.99 5.77 -11.66
N TRP A 179 -1.45 6.60 -10.73
CA TRP A 179 -1.49 6.24 -9.30
C TRP A 179 -2.92 6.10 -8.80
N TRP A 180 -3.24 4.95 -8.26
CA TRP A 180 -4.51 4.65 -7.61
C TRP A 180 -4.41 4.98 -6.13
N CYS A 181 -5.36 5.78 -5.63
CA CYS A 181 -5.56 6.05 -4.21
C CYS A 181 -6.93 5.49 -3.79
N PRO A 182 -7.08 4.16 -3.69
CA PRO A 182 -8.35 3.53 -3.31
C PRO A 182 -8.61 3.64 -1.80
N ILE A 183 -9.88 3.78 -1.43
CA ILE A 183 -10.32 3.91 -0.03
C ILE A 183 -11.12 2.67 0.38
N GLY A 184 -10.99 2.27 1.65
CA GLY A 184 -11.77 1.17 2.24
C GLY A 184 -11.63 -0.15 1.48
N LYS A 185 -12.75 -0.84 1.27
CA LYS A 185 -12.78 -2.18 0.63
C LYS A 185 -12.23 -2.19 -0.80
N LEU A 186 -12.25 -1.07 -1.51
CA LEU A 186 -11.70 -0.99 -2.87
C LEU A 186 -10.20 -1.29 -2.90
N ALA A 187 -9.47 -0.97 -1.83
CA ALA A 187 -8.04 -1.22 -1.75
C ALA A 187 -7.66 -2.71 -1.73
N THR A 188 -8.63 -3.59 -1.48
CA THR A 188 -8.45 -5.05 -1.59
C THR A 188 -8.56 -5.56 -3.03
N LEU A 189 -9.00 -4.72 -3.96
CA LEU A 189 -9.30 -5.11 -5.33
C LEU A 189 -8.13 -4.77 -6.28
N PRO A 190 -7.79 -5.69 -7.20
CA PRO A 190 -6.71 -5.49 -8.17
C PRO A 190 -7.13 -4.57 -9.33
N LEU A 191 -7.32 -3.27 -9.05
CA LEU A 191 -7.63 -2.24 -10.05
C LEU A 191 -6.70 -2.28 -11.27
N HIS A 192 -5.41 -2.52 -11.04
CA HIS A 192 -4.41 -2.66 -12.09
C HIS A 192 -4.67 -3.83 -13.05
N ALA A 193 -5.40 -4.86 -12.60
CA ALA A 193 -5.74 -6.06 -13.37
C ALA A 193 -7.17 -6.03 -13.94
N ALA A 194 -7.95 -4.97 -13.69
CA ALA A 194 -9.33 -4.88 -14.16
C ALA A 194 -9.40 -4.94 -15.70
N GLY A 195 -10.19 -5.86 -16.23
CA GLY A 195 -10.36 -6.03 -17.67
C GLY A 195 -11.36 -7.11 -18.04
N ILE A 196 -11.68 -7.21 -19.33
CA ILE A 196 -12.49 -8.27 -19.91
C ILE A 196 -11.57 -9.43 -20.31
N TYR A 197 -11.89 -10.62 -19.80
CA TYR A 197 -11.13 -11.85 -20.03
C TYR A 197 -11.97 -12.89 -20.75
N GLU A 198 -11.39 -13.51 -21.78
CA GLU A 198 -11.99 -14.62 -22.51
C GLU A 198 -11.01 -15.78 -22.53
N ASN A 199 -11.45 -16.97 -22.12
CA ASN A 199 -10.61 -18.17 -22.03
C ASN A 199 -9.29 -17.95 -21.24
N GLY A 200 -9.33 -17.08 -20.23
CA GLY A 200 -8.16 -16.73 -19.40
C GLY A 200 -7.21 -15.69 -20.00
N ALA A 201 -7.43 -15.25 -21.24
CA ALA A 201 -6.66 -14.20 -21.88
C ALA A 201 -7.34 -12.83 -21.73
N LEU A 202 -6.55 -11.77 -21.53
CA LEU A 202 -7.08 -10.41 -21.52
C LEU A 202 -7.43 -10.00 -22.95
N VAL A 203 -8.68 -9.58 -23.15
CA VAL A 203 -9.16 -9.04 -24.44
C VAL A 203 -8.98 -7.52 -24.47
N ARG A 204 -9.38 -6.84 -23.39
CA ARG A 204 -9.20 -5.41 -23.19
C ARG A 204 -9.26 -5.08 -21.71
N GLY A 205 -8.47 -4.12 -21.25
CA GLY A 205 -8.54 -3.68 -19.87
C GLY A 205 -7.37 -2.80 -19.47
N HIS A 206 -7.35 -2.45 -18.19
CA HIS A 206 -6.34 -1.58 -17.60
C HIS A 206 -4.90 -2.05 -17.82
N PRO A 207 -4.57 -3.36 -17.73
CA PRO A 207 -3.20 -3.85 -17.92
C PRO A 207 -2.54 -3.50 -19.25
N ASP A 208 -3.30 -3.26 -20.32
CA ASP A 208 -2.73 -2.92 -21.63
C ASP A 208 -2.77 -1.42 -21.91
N LEU A 209 -3.39 -0.64 -21.02
CA LEU A 209 -3.55 0.81 -21.16
C LEU A 209 -2.51 1.58 -20.35
N TYR A 210 -2.26 1.18 -19.10
CA TYR A 210 -1.49 2.00 -18.16
C TYR A 210 -0.59 1.19 -17.23
N ILE A 211 0.50 1.81 -16.79
CA ILE A 211 1.36 1.29 -15.72
C ILE A 211 0.76 1.76 -14.40
N SER A 212 0.34 0.81 -13.55
CA SER A 212 -0.32 1.13 -12.28
C SER A 212 0.66 1.23 -11.11
N SER A 213 0.42 2.19 -10.23
CA SER A 213 0.95 2.24 -8.88
C SER A 213 -0.16 2.54 -7.89
N TYR A 214 0.01 2.13 -6.64
CA TYR A 214 -0.93 2.42 -5.56
C TYR A 214 -0.30 3.39 -4.57
N ILE A 215 -1.12 4.18 -3.89
CA ILE A 215 -0.73 5.02 -2.76
C ILE A 215 -1.79 4.96 -1.67
N PRO A 216 -1.42 4.97 -0.38
CA PRO A 216 -2.38 5.08 0.70
C PRO A 216 -2.94 6.50 0.82
N THR A 217 -2.10 7.53 0.63
CA THR A 217 -2.50 8.95 0.71
C THR A 217 -1.68 9.82 -0.23
N LEU A 218 -2.19 11.00 -0.58
CA LEU A 218 -1.42 12.02 -1.32
C LEU A 218 -0.17 12.44 -0.55
N SER A 219 -0.26 12.60 0.77
CA SER A 219 0.85 12.98 1.63
C SER A 219 1.98 11.95 1.61
N SER A 220 1.65 10.64 1.65
CA SER A 220 2.67 9.58 1.56
C SER A 220 3.46 9.63 0.26
N LEU A 221 2.79 9.99 -0.85
CA LEU A 221 3.43 10.14 -2.15
C LEU A 221 4.31 11.38 -2.20
N ILE A 222 3.84 12.51 -1.65
CA ILE A 222 4.64 13.74 -1.55
C ILE A 222 5.90 13.48 -0.72
N THR A 223 5.76 12.90 0.48
CA THR A 223 6.91 12.56 1.34
C THR A 223 7.88 11.62 0.63
N SER A 224 7.38 10.60 -0.07
CA SER A 224 8.21 9.65 -0.84
C SER A 224 9.05 10.34 -1.93
N ARG A 225 8.48 11.35 -2.60
CA ARG A 225 9.17 12.12 -3.64
C ARG A 225 10.17 13.12 -3.08
N GLU A 226 9.84 13.76 -1.96
CA GLU A 226 10.73 14.69 -1.25
C GLU A 226 11.91 13.98 -0.59
N ALA A 227 11.72 12.73 -0.15
CA ALA A 227 12.77 11.89 0.41
C ALA A 227 13.82 11.39 -0.62
N ALA A 228 13.68 11.76 -1.89
CA ALA A 228 14.67 11.43 -2.91
C ALA A 228 16.04 12.03 -2.56
N ALA A 229 17.05 11.17 -2.37
CA ALA A 229 18.41 11.62 -2.13
C ALA A 229 18.95 12.39 -3.36
N PRO A 230 19.62 13.55 -3.18
CA PRO A 230 20.21 14.32 -4.28
C PRO A 230 21.31 13.58 -5.05
N GLU A 231 22.01 12.66 -4.38
CA GLU A 231 22.97 11.73 -4.97
C GLU A 231 22.40 10.32 -4.76
N ALA A 232 22.08 9.61 -5.85
CA ALA A 232 21.59 8.24 -5.75
C ALA A 232 22.71 7.37 -5.15
N PRO A 233 22.54 6.80 -3.94
CA PRO A 233 23.56 5.94 -3.36
C PRO A 233 23.74 4.71 -4.26
N GLN A 234 24.97 4.21 -4.33
CA GLN A 234 25.27 2.94 -5.00
C GLN A 234 24.28 1.87 -4.52
N VAL A 235 23.55 1.24 -5.46
CA VAL A 235 22.53 0.25 -5.14
C VAL A 235 23.17 -0.94 -4.45
N ARG A 236 22.76 -1.17 -3.20
CA ARG A 236 23.09 -2.37 -2.43
C ARG A 236 21.82 -3.07 -2.00
N LEU A 237 21.77 -4.37 -2.27
CA LEU A 237 20.61 -5.19 -1.99
C LEU A 237 20.86 -6.07 -0.76
N LEU A 238 19.91 -6.04 0.18
CA LEU A 238 19.79 -7.03 1.23
C LEU A 238 18.69 -8.04 0.88
N GLY A 239 19.02 -9.30 0.65
CA GLY A 239 18.06 -10.40 0.59
C GLY A 239 17.86 -11.02 1.97
N VAL A 240 16.62 -11.14 2.43
CA VAL A 240 16.25 -11.74 3.72
C VAL A 240 15.31 -12.91 3.44
N GLY A 241 15.75 -14.12 3.81
CA GLY A 241 15.12 -15.37 3.40
C GLY A 241 14.84 -16.33 4.56
N GLN A 242 13.85 -17.19 4.36
CA GLN A 242 13.51 -18.28 5.28
C GLN A 242 13.36 -19.60 4.50
N SER A 243 14.45 -20.08 3.88
CA SER A 243 14.41 -21.23 2.97
C SER A 243 14.09 -22.58 3.61
N ASN A 244 14.18 -22.68 4.94
CA ASN A 244 13.72 -23.84 5.69
C ASN A 244 12.19 -23.96 5.76
N MET A 245 11.47 -22.86 5.53
CA MET A 245 9.99 -22.82 5.51
C MET A 245 9.43 -22.62 4.10
N LEU A 246 10.20 -21.97 3.22
CA LEU A 246 9.80 -21.62 1.85
C LEU A 246 10.76 -22.22 0.83
N SER A 247 10.28 -23.24 0.10
CA SER A 247 11.13 -24.11 -0.72
C SER A 247 11.88 -23.41 -1.86
N ASN A 248 11.33 -22.32 -2.41
CA ASN A 248 11.88 -21.64 -3.57
C ASN A 248 12.78 -20.44 -3.26
N VAL A 249 12.94 -20.06 -1.99
CA VAL A 249 13.80 -18.93 -1.58
C VAL A 249 15.24 -19.12 -2.06
N LYS A 250 15.77 -20.35 -2.02
CA LYS A 250 17.12 -20.64 -2.53
C LYS A 250 17.23 -20.37 -4.04
N GLY A 251 16.21 -20.76 -4.80
CA GLY A 251 16.16 -20.50 -6.24
C GLY A 251 16.06 -19.01 -6.54
N GLU A 252 15.23 -18.28 -5.80
CA GLU A 252 15.10 -16.82 -5.88
C GLU A 252 16.44 -16.12 -5.59
N PHE A 253 17.12 -16.51 -4.52
CA PHE A 253 18.42 -15.95 -4.14
C PHE A 253 19.51 -16.24 -5.16
N GLN A 254 19.53 -17.45 -5.74
CA GLN A 254 20.45 -17.79 -6.83
C GLN A 254 20.22 -16.90 -8.06
N LYS A 255 18.96 -16.61 -8.42
CA LYS A 255 18.61 -15.71 -9.52
C LYS A 255 19.08 -14.28 -9.24
N ILE A 256 18.81 -13.78 -8.03
CA ILE A 256 19.25 -12.45 -7.59
C ILE A 256 20.78 -12.34 -7.66
N GLN A 257 21.52 -13.31 -7.09
CA GLN A 257 22.99 -13.32 -7.15
C GLN A 257 23.54 -13.36 -8.57
N GLY A 258 22.87 -14.05 -9.50
CA GLY A 258 23.27 -14.09 -10.90
C GLY A 258 23.00 -12.80 -11.69
N ILE A 259 22.15 -11.91 -11.17
CA ILE A 259 21.76 -10.66 -11.83
C ILE A 259 22.62 -9.48 -11.35
N PHE A 260 22.92 -9.42 -10.06
CA PHE A 260 23.71 -8.34 -9.49
C PHE A 260 25.21 -8.58 -9.67
N SER A 261 25.93 -7.53 -10.03
CA SER A 261 27.37 -7.60 -10.27
C SER A 261 28.21 -7.55 -8.99
N ARG A 262 27.72 -6.85 -7.96
CA ARG A 262 28.33 -6.66 -6.64
C ARG A 262 27.27 -6.18 -5.64
N ASP A 263 27.66 -6.06 -4.37
CA ASP A 263 26.86 -5.43 -3.31
C ASP A 263 25.50 -6.09 -3.03
N VAL A 264 25.45 -7.42 -3.12
CA VAL A 264 24.32 -8.22 -2.61
C VAL A 264 24.74 -8.91 -1.33
N GLN A 265 23.98 -8.67 -0.27
CA GLN A 265 24.09 -9.39 0.99
C GLN A 265 22.86 -10.27 1.15
N LEU A 266 23.05 -11.56 1.39
CA LEU A 266 21.95 -12.49 1.63
C LEU A 266 22.03 -12.99 3.07
N ARG A 267 20.89 -12.94 3.76
CA ARG A 267 20.67 -13.52 5.08
C ARG A 267 19.55 -14.54 4.94
N ASP A 268 19.85 -15.81 5.18
CA ASP A 268 18.88 -16.90 5.10
C ASP A 268 18.91 -17.70 6.39
N CYS A 269 17.74 -18.12 6.87
CA CYS A 269 17.60 -18.96 8.06
C CYS A 269 18.41 -18.38 9.25
N GLU A 270 19.32 -19.15 9.84
CA GLU A 270 20.10 -18.76 11.03
C GLU A 270 20.84 -17.43 10.90
N ASP A 271 21.18 -17.00 9.67
CA ASP A 271 21.80 -15.69 9.42
C ASP A 271 20.78 -14.52 9.40
N ALA A 272 19.49 -14.81 9.26
CA ALA A 272 18.39 -13.85 9.17
C ALA A 272 17.77 -13.55 10.54
N LEU A 273 18.57 -13.14 11.53
CA LEU A 273 18.04 -12.69 12.82
C LEU A 273 17.60 -11.22 12.76
N PRO A 274 16.54 -10.80 13.50
CA PRO A 274 16.04 -9.42 13.44
C PRO A 274 17.12 -8.35 13.68
N ALA A 275 18.00 -8.55 14.67
CA ALA A 275 19.08 -7.61 14.98
C ALA A 275 20.10 -7.49 13.83
N THR A 276 20.45 -8.62 13.19
CA THR A 276 21.35 -8.65 12.04
C THR A 276 20.73 -7.94 10.84
N VAL A 277 19.48 -8.27 10.52
CA VAL A 277 18.74 -7.65 9.41
C VAL A 277 18.60 -6.14 9.63
N LEU A 278 18.28 -5.68 10.84
CA LEU A 278 18.22 -4.25 11.16
C LEU A 278 19.55 -3.52 11.00
N ALA A 279 20.66 -4.18 11.31
CA ALA A 279 21.99 -3.60 11.12
C ALA A 279 22.32 -3.46 9.63
N ASP A 280 22.02 -4.48 8.83
CA ASP A 280 22.30 -4.49 7.39
C ASP A 280 21.38 -3.51 6.63
N LEU A 281 20.12 -3.37 7.04
CA LEU A 281 19.13 -2.44 6.47
C LEU A 281 19.62 -0.98 6.47
N LYS A 282 20.43 -0.57 7.45
CA LYS A 282 20.96 0.80 7.52
C LYS A 282 21.94 1.12 6.38
N ASN A 283 22.57 0.09 5.83
CA ASN A 283 23.63 0.20 4.84
C ASN A 283 23.18 -0.19 3.42
N CYS A 284 21.92 -0.63 3.26
CA CYS A 284 21.37 -1.06 1.98
C CYS A 284 20.28 -0.09 1.54
N SER A 285 20.24 0.20 0.24
CA SER A 285 19.15 1.00 -0.32
C SER A 285 17.96 0.14 -0.71
N TRP A 286 18.21 -1.11 -1.09
CA TRP A 286 17.19 -2.04 -1.53
C TRP A 286 17.12 -3.24 -0.59
N VAL A 287 15.92 -3.73 -0.34
CA VAL A 287 15.68 -4.98 0.41
C VAL A 287 14.74 -5.89 -0.36
N HIS A 288 15.01 -7.19 -0.29
CA HIS A 288 14.17 -8.25 -0.82
C HIS A 288 13.80 -9.21 0.32
N PHE A 289 12.54 -9.20 0.75
CA PHE A 289 12.02 -10.09 1.78
C PHE A 289 11.34 -11.30 1.15
N ALA A 290 12.01 -12.45 1.19
CA ALA A 290 11.50 -13.77 0.80
C ALA A 290 11.19 -14.60 2.05
N CYS A 291 10.23 -14.11 2.84
CA CYS A 291 9.83 -14.65 4.14
C CYS A 291 8.34 -14.39 4.40
N HIS A 292 7.79 -14.96 5.48
CA HIS A 292 6.39 -14.72 5.81
C HIS A 292 6.17 -13.29 6.37
N GLY A 293 5.15 -12.62 5.87
CA GLY A 293 4.59 -11.41 6.48
C GLY A 293 3.62 -11.75 7.60
N SER A 294 3.55 -10.90 8.62
CA SER A 294 2.61 -11.01 9.72
C SER A 294 1.94 -9.66 9.93
N LEU A 295 0.63 -9.60 9.70
CA LEU A 295 -0.19 -8.40 9.96
C LEU A 295 -0.90 -8.53 11.31
N ASP A 296 -0.74 -7.52 12.15
CA ASP A 296 -1.47 -7.34 13.39
C ASP A 296 -2.45 -6.18 13.23
N VAL A 297 -3.74 -6.51 13.06
CA VAL A 297 -4.80 -5.53 12.83
C VAL A 297 -5.11 -4.67 14.06
N THR A 298 -4.74 -5.15 15.26
CA THR A 298 -4.97 -4.42 16.52
C THR A 298 -3.82 -3.50 16.88
N SER A 299 -2.60 -3.90 16.51
CA SER A 299 -1.37 -3.15 16.74
C SER A 299 -0.55 -3.10 15.46
N PRO A 300 -0.86 -2.19 14.51
CA PRO A 300 -0.25 -2.19 13.19
C PRO A 300 1.28 -2.15 13.21
N PHE A 301 1.87 -1.41 14.15
CA PHE A 301 3.33 -1.34 14.33
C PHE A 301 3.98 -2.63 14.85
N GLU A 302 3.22 -3.58 15.38
CA GLU A 302 3.67 -4.92 15.75
C GLU A 302 3.59 -5.92 14.58
N SER A 303 3.01 -5.50 13.44
CA SER A 303 3.14 -6.22 12.18
C SER A 303 4.62 -6.27 11.75
N GLY A 304 4.96 -7.17 10.84
CA GLY A 304 6.32 -7.27 10.33
C GLY A 304 6.60 -8.57 9.61
N PHE A 305 7.86 -8.99 9.66
CA PHE A 305 8.37 -10.16 8.95
C PHE A 305 8.76 -11.26 9.95
N ILE A 306 8.32 -12.48 9.69
CA ILE A 306 8.71 -13.66 10.47
C ILE A 306 10.02 -14.18 9.88
N LEU A 307 11.05 -14.22 10.71
CA LEU A 307 12.38 -14.67 10.35
C LEU A 307 12.70 -16.00 11.07
N HIS A 308 13.99 -16.34 11.16
CA HIS A 308 14.45 -17.57 11.80
C HIS A 308 14.00 -17.71 13.26
N ASP A 309 13.78 -18.95 13.70
CA ASP A 309 13.18 -19.31 14.99
C ASP A 309 11.84 -18.64 15.30
N ASN A 310 11.03 -18.33 14.27
CA ASN A 310 9.79 -17.56 14.40
C ASN A 310 9.98 -16.18 15.06
N LYS A 311 11.21 -15.64 15.04
CA LYS A 311 11.47 -14.30 15.56
C LYS A 311 10.91 -13.27 14.58
N ARG A 312 10.16 -12.30 15.12
CA ARG A 312 9.57 -11.22 14.32
C ARG A 312 10.52 -10.03 14.24
N LEU A 313 10.73 -9.54 13.02
CA LEU A 313 11.21 -8.19 12.77
C LEU A 313 9.99 -7.27 12.61
N SER A 314 9.68 -6.47 13.63
CA SER A 314 8.49 -5.61 13.61
C SER A 314 8.72 -4.30 12.88
N LEU A 315 7.64 -3.73 12.34
CA LEU A 315 7.67 -2.41 11.70
C LEU A 315 8.10 -1.32 12.68
N ARG A 316 7.74 -1.42 13.96
CA ARG A 316 8.25 -0.52 15.01
C ARG A 316 9.78 -0.53 15.03
N GLN A 317 10.42 -1.71 14.97
CA GLN A 317 11.87 -1.81 14.97
C GLN A 317 12.47 -1.19 13.70
N ILE A 318 11.88 -1.44 12.53
CA ILE A 318 12.33 -0.87 11.24
C ILE A 318 12.23 0.66 11.28
N MET A 319 11.10 1.20 11.72
CA MET A 319 10.87 2.65 11.84
C MET A 319 11.86 3.31 12.82
N GLN A 320 12.11 2.68 13.98
CA GLN A 320 13.06 3.17 14.97
C GLN A 320 14.51 3.10 14.50
N ALA A 321 14.83 2.19 13.58
CA ALA A 321 16.19 2.02 13.06
C ALA A 321 16.67 3.21 12.25
N LYS A 322 15.74 4.03 11.72
CA LYS A 322 15.99 5.18 10.81
C LYS A 322 16.84 4.75 9.62
N LEU A 323 16.21 4.47 8.50
CA LEU A 323 16.87 3.96 7.30
C LEU A 323 17.10 5.10 6.30
N PRO A 324 18.22 5.85 6.37
CA PRO A 324 18.42 7.04 5.54
C PRO A 324 18.56 6.72 4.04
N ASN A 325 18.90 5.47 3.72
CA ASN A 325 19.14 5.03 2.34
C ASN A 325 17.99 4.20 1.77
N ALA A 326 16.93 3.93 2.54
CA ALA A 326 15.86 3.03 2.10
C ALA A 326 15.11 3.56 0.88
N GLU A 327 15.17 2.85 -0.24
CA GLU A 327 14.51 3.22 -1.48
C GLU A 327 13.49 2.19 -1.93
N LEU A 328 13.90 0.93 -2.06
CA LEU A 328 13.09 -0.14 -2.62
C LEU A 328 12.92 -1.30 -1.62
N ALA A 329 11.67 -1.71 -1.38
CA ALA A 329 11.36 -2.95 -0.69
C ALA A 329 10.58 -3.89 -1.63
N PHE A 330 11.17 -5.04 -1.95
CA PHE A 330 10.48 -6.12 -2.65
C PHE A 330 9.97 -7.12 -1.61
N LEU A 331 8.65 -7.22 -1.47
CA LEU A 331 8.00 -8.08 -0.49
C LEU A 331 7.49 -9.33 -1.20
N ALA A 332 8.36 -10.34 -1.33
CA ALA A 332 7.99 -11.71 -1.70
C ALA A 332 7.32 -12.43 -0.50
N ALA A 333 6.39 -11.72 0.15
CA ALA A 333 5.69 -12.14 1.35
C ALA A 333 4.18 -12.10 1.06
N CYS A 334 3.48 -13.19 1.39
CA CYS A 334 2.03 -13.28 1.26
C CYS A 334 1.33 -12.14 2.02
N HIS A 335 0.27 -11.58 1.42
CA HIS A 335 -0.55 -10.50 1.99
C HIS A 335 0.21 -9.23 2.31
N SER A 336 1.38 -9.03 1.72
CA SER A 336 2.16 -7.82 1.95
C SER A 336 1.40 -6.57 1.54
N ALA A 337 0.52 -6.62 0.54
CA ALA A 337 -0.31 -5.50 0.11
C ALA A 337 -1.82 -5.62 0.46
N ALA A 338 -2.24 -6.67 1.17
CA ALA A 338 -3.64 -6.86 1.53
C ALA A 338 -4.09 -5.84 2.58
N ALA A 339 -5.26 -5.22 2.39
CA ALA A 339 -5.92 -4.46 3.45
C ALA A 339 -6.64 -5.42 4.41
N GLY A 340 -6.60 -5.14 5.72
CA GLY A 340 -7.33 -5.92 6.71
C GLY A 340 -8.85 -5.92 6.45
N PRO A 341 -9.58 -7.04 6.64
CA PRO A 341 -11.01 -7.13 6.34
C PRO A 341 -11.90 -6.22 7.22
N ASN A 342 -11.38 -5.77 8.37
CA ASN A 342 -12.02 -4.85 9.31
C ASN A 342 -11.24 -3.55 9.49
N ALA A 343 -10.34 -3.20 8.54
CA ALA A 343 -9.65 -1.93 8.63
C ALA A 343 -10.67 -0.79 8.49
N PRO A 344 -10.64 0.23 9.37
CA PRO A 344 -11.32 1.51 9.10
C PRO A 344 -10.82 2.06 7.76
N ASP A 345 -11.42 3.11 7.22
CA ASP A 345 -11.22 3.61 5.84
C ASP A 345 -9.75 3.87 5.38
N GLU A 346 -8.77 3.68 6.28
CA GLU A 346 -7.34 3.63 6.05
C GLU A 346 -6.82 2.21 5.73
N VAL A 347 -6.14 2.08 4.59
CA VAL A 347 -5.54 0.84 4.09
C VAL A 347 -4.29 0.49 4.89
N LEU A 348 -4.44 -0.28 5.97
CA LEU A 348 -3.30 -0.88 6.68
C LEU A 348 -2.86 -2.17 5.97
N SER A 349 -2.07 -2.02 4.90
CA SER A 349 -1.27 -3.11 4.32
C SER A 349 0.17 -3.08 4.83
N LEU A 350 0.86 -4.22 4.84
CA LEU A 350 2.26 -4.29 5.26
C LEU A 350 3.13 -3.41 4.34
N ALA A 351 2.79 -3.32 3.06
CA ALA A 351 3.44 -2.49 2.05
C ALA A 351 3.29 -0.99 2.35
N ALA A 352 2.08 -0.54 2.68
CA ALA A 352 1.86 0.83 3.12
C ALA A 352 2.63 1.13 4.41
N ALA A 353 2.66 0.19 5.35
CA ALA A 353 3.38 0.36 6.61
C ALA A 353 4.92 0.35 6.45
N VAL A 354 5.45 -0.44 5.50
CA VAL A 354 6.86 -0.39 5.08
C VAL A 354 7.19 0.94 4.40
N GLN A 355 6.25 1.51 3.63
CA GLN A 355 6.40 2.87 3.09
C GLN A 355 6.57 3.91 4.21
N PHE A 356 5.74 3.83 5.25
CA PHE A 356 5.87 4.68 6.44
C PHE A 356 7.19 4.48 7.20
N CYS A 357 7.85 3.32 7.03
CA CYS A 357 9.17 3.07 7.61
C CYS A 357 10.33 3.71 6.81
N GLY A 358 10.04 4.38 5.69
CA GLY A 358 11.01 5.17 4.91
C GLY A 358 11.28 4.64 3.50
N PHE A 359 10.76 3.47 3.12
CA PHE A 359 10.88 2.99 1.75
C PHE A 359 9.99 3.79 0.79
N ARG A 360 10.52 4.12 -0.38
CA ARG A 360 9.84 4.99 -1.36
C ARG A 360 9.05 4.17 -2.37
N SER A 361 9.60 3.03 -2.78
CA SER A 361 8.98 2.06 -3.69
C SER A 361 8.82 0.72 -3.02
N ILE A 362 7.64 0.14 -3.17
CA ILE A 362 7.34 -1.17 -2.61
C ILE A 362 6.71 -2.03 -3.69
N VAL A 363 7.19 -3.26 -3.83
CA VAL A 363 6.53 -4.32 -4.59
C VAL A 363 5.93 -5.29 -3.58
N GLY A 364 4.67 -5.67 -3.75
CA GLY A 364 3.99 -6.59 -2.84
C GLY A 364 2.85 -7.35 -3.50
N THR A 365 2.15 -8.16 -2.70
CA THR A 365 1.08 -9.05 -3.18
C THR A 365 -0.24 -8.80 -2.43
N LEU A 366 -1.35 -8.68 -3.16
CA LEU A 366 -2.69 -8.50 -2.60
C LEU A 366 -3.20 -9.75 -1.89
N TRP A 367 -2.77 -10.94 -2.32
CA TRP A 367 -3.07 -12.23 -1.69
C TRP A 367 -1.87 -13.18 -1.76
N THR A 368 -2.04 -14.42 -1.28
CA THR A 368 -1.00 -15.46 -1.34
C THR A 368 -0.52 -15.67 -2.77
N MET A 369 0.77 -15.43 -2.99
CA MET A 369 1.47 -15.77 -4.23
C MET A 369 1.82 -17.26 -4.24
N ASN A 370 1.85 -17.89 -5.41
CA ASN A 370 2.39 -19.24 -5.53
C ASN A 370 3.92 -19.22 -5.44
N ASP A 371 4.50 -20.10 -4.64
CA ASP A 371 5.95 -20.18 -4.43
C ASP A 371 6.77 -20.26 -5.73
N SER A 372 6.23 -20.84 -6.81
CA SER A 372 6.95 -20.94 -8.10
C SER A 372 6.99 -19.65 -8.91
N ASP A 373 6.13 -18.67 -8.59
CA ASP A 373 6.09 -17.37 -9.28
C ASP A 373 7.16 -16.40 -8.77
N GLY A 374 7.51 -16.47 -7.47
CA GLY A 374 8.47 -15.55 -6.82
C GLY A 374 9.78 -15.43 -7.58
N PRO A 375 10.52 -16.54 -7.80
CA PRO A 375 11.79 -16.50 -8.53
C PRO A 375 11.68 -15.96 -9.96
N VAL A 376 10.57 -16.24 -10.65
CA VAL A 376 10.34 -15.81 -12.04
C VAL A 376 10.08 -14.30 -12.09
N LEU A 377 9.23 -13.81 -11.19
CA LEU A 377 8.93 -12.39 -11.09
C LEU A 377 10.15 -11.59 -10.64
N ALA A 378 10.84 -12.04 -9.59
CA ALA A 378 12.06 -11.39 -9.08
C ALA A 378 13.14 -11.32 -10.17
N GLU A 379 13.35 -12.40 -10.93
CA GLU A 379 14.29 -12.40 -12.05
C GLU A 379 13.92 -11.37 -13.12
N ALA A 380 12.66 -11.35 -13.57
CA ALA A 380 12.21 -10.39 -14.58
C ALA A 380 12.29 -8.94 -14.07
N PHE A 381 11.89 -8.72 -12.82
CA PHE A 381 11.91 -7.42 -12.16
C PHE A 381 13.34 -6.88 -12.06
N TYR A 382 14.28 -7.61 -11.44
CA TYR A 382 15.64 -7.12 -11.26
C TYR A 382 16.41 -7.00 -12.57
N LYS A 383 16.15 -7.87 -13.57
CA LYS A 383 16.72 -7.68 -14.92
C LYS A 383 16.30 -6.36 -15.54
N HIS A 384 15.04 -5.95 -15.37
CA HIS A 384 14.59 -4.65 -15.84
C HIS A 384 15.18 -3.50 -15.02
N MET A 385 15.16 -3.60 -13.69
CA MET A 385 15.73 -2.57 -12.81
C MET A 385 17.20 -2.29 -13.09
N LEU A 386 17.99 -3.31 -13.43
CA LEU A 386 19.43 -3.20 -13.70
C LEU A 386 19.77 -3.14 -15.21
N ARG A 387 18.79 -2.90 -16.10
CA ARG A 387 18.98 -2.90 -17.57
C ARG A 387 20.03 -1.90 -18.06
N ASN A 388 20.21 -0.80 -17.34
CA ASN A 388 21.19 0.26 -17.63
C ASN A 388 22.47 0.14 -16.78
N GLY A 389 22.67 -1.01 -16.12
CA GLY A 389 23.74 -1.22 -15.14
C GLY A 389 23.32 -0.82 -13.73
N GLN A 390 23.97 -1.44 -12.73
CA GLN A 390 23.64 -1.27 -11.31
C GLN A 390 23.85 0.16 -10.78
N GLU A 391 24.79 0.91 -11.38
CA GLU A 391 25.07 2.31 -11.01
C GLU A 391 24.01 3.29 -11.52
N ASN A 392 23.23 2.90 -12.54
CA ASN A 392 22.21 3.75 -13.17
C ASN A 392 20.79 3.27 -12.85
N ALA A 393 20.63 2.39 -11.86
CA ALA A 393 19.31 1.87 -11.53
C ALA A 393 18.51 2.93 -10.77
N ASP A 394 17.34 3.30 -11.30
CA ASP A 394 16.42 4.24 -10.67
C ASP A 394 15.24 3.48 -10.06
N VAL A 395 14.96 3.75 -8.78
CA VAL A 395 13.79 3.22 -8.09
C VAL A 395 12.46 3.57 -8.80
N ARG A 396 12.40 4.65 -9.59
CA ARG A 396 11.22 5.03 -10.38
C ARG A 396 10.82 4.01 -11.43
N ASP A 397 11.76 3.17 -11.88
CA ASP A 397 11.53 2.12 -12.88
C ASP A 397 10.76 0.91 -12.33
N SER A 398 10.60 0.82 -11.01
CA SER A 398 10.01 -0.35 -10.35
C SER A 398 8.57 -0.65 -10.77
N ALA A 399 7.75 0.37 -11.03
CA ALA A 399 6.39 0.17 -11.52
C ALA A 399 6.37 -0.41 -12.94
N GLU A 400 7.25 0.08 -13.81
CA GLU A 400 7.41 -0.47 -15.16
C GLU A 400 7.95 -1.90 -15.09
N ALA A 401 8.92 -2.17 -14.21
CA ALA A 401 9.45 -3.51 -13.99
C ALA A 401 8.36 -4.52 -13.57
N VAL A 402 7.48 -4.16 -12.62
CA VAL A 402 6.34 -5.02 -12.23
C VAL A 402 5.36 -5.19 -13.38
N HIS A 403 5.03 -4.11 -14.10
CA HIS A 403 4.12 -4.15 -15.24
C HIS A 403 4.64 -5.09 -16.34
N LEU A 404 5.91 -4.98 -16.71
CA LEU A 404 6.52 -5.84 -17.73
C LEU A 404 6.66 -7.29 -17.26
N ALA A 405 7.00 -7.52 -15.99
CA ALA A 405 7.10 -8.87 -15.44
C ALA A 405 5.73 -9.58 -15.44
N THR A 406 4.67 -8.89 -15.01
CA THR A 406 3.30 -9.45 -15.04
C THR A 406 2.76 -9.60 -16.46
N LYS A 407 3.10 -8.69 -17.38
CA LYS A 407 2.82 -8.85 -18.81
C LYS A 407 3.48 -10.12 -19.39
N ALA A 408 4.75 -10.36 -19.07
CA ALA A 408 5.44 -11.58 -19.50
C ALA A 408 4.81 -12.85 -18.92
N MET A 409 4.30 -12.82 -17.68
CA MET A 409 3.54 -13.93 -17.11
C MET A 409 2.24 -14.18 -17.89
N ARG A 410 1.49 -13.12 -18.24
CA ARG A 410 0.27 -13.22 -19.06
C ARG A 410 0.55 -13.83 -20.43
N GLU A 411 1.59 -13.36 -21.12
CA GLU A 411 1.97 -13.86 -22.45
C GLU A 411 2.38 -15.34 -22.44
N ARG A 412 2.85 -15.85 -21.29
CA ARG A 412 3.16 -17.28 -21.08
C ARG A 412 1.94 -18.12 -20.67
N GLY A 413 0.75 -17.53 -20.60
CA GLY A 413 -0.47 -18.21 -20.19
C GLY A 413 -0.55 -18.52 -18.70
N VAL A 414 0.17 -17.78 -17.85
CA VAL A 414 0.04 -17.92 -16.39
C VAL A 414 -1.38 -17.49 -15.97
N PRO A 415 -2.09 -18.31 -15.17
CA PRO A 415 -3.44 -17.98 -14.70
C PRO A 415 -3.56 -16.61 -14.03
N ILE A 416 -4.70 -15.94 -14.22
CA ILE A 416 -4.98 -14.56 -13.78
C ILE A 416 -4.63 -14.34 -12.30
N GLN A 417 -5.09 -15.24 -11.43
CA GLN A 417 -4.88 -15.16 -9.98
C GLN A 417 -3.42 -15.20 -9.53
N ARG A 418 -2.50 -15.67 -10.39
CA ARG A 418 -1.07 -15.77 -10.08
C ARG A 418 -0.31 -14.48 -10.35
N TRP A 419 -0.68 -13.73 -11.40
CA TRP A 419 0.00 -12.46 -11.74
C TRP A 419 -0.76 -11.22 -11.23
N ALA A 420 -2.10 -11.26 -11.13
CA ALA A 420 -2.91 -10.13 -10.71
C ALA A 420 -2.77 -9.76 -9.22
N THR A 421 -2.02 -10.57 -8.46
CA THR A 421 -1.72 -10.27 -7.05
C THR A 421 -0.66 -9.20 -6.91
N PHE A 422 0.24 -9.06 -7.90
CA PHE A 422 1.41 -8.20 -7.79
C PHE A 422 1.05 -6.75 -7.99
N ILE A 423 1.38 -5.92 -7.00
CA ILE A 423 1.22 -4.48 -7.09
C ILE A 423 2.52 -3.77 -6.82
N HIS A 424 2.62 -2.58 -7.41
CA HIS A 424 3.60 -1.58 -7.04
C HIS A 424 2.93 -0.49 -6.20
N LEU A 425 3.57 -0.06 -5.11
CA LEU A 425 3.12 1.00 -4.23
C LEU A 425 4.21 2.08 -4.10
N GLY A 426 3.82 3.34 -4.28
CA GLY A 426 4.67 4.51 -4.06
C GLY A 426 5.38 5.10 -5.28
N VAL A 427 6.60 5.57 -4.99
CA VAL A 427 7.49 6.59 -5.59
C VAL A 427 6.97 8.01 -5.71
#